data_AF-A0A7W8XD78-F1
#
_entry.id   AF-A0A7W8XD78-F1
#
_cell.length_a   1.000
_cell.length_b   1.000
_cell.length_c   1.000
_cell.angle_alpha   90.00
_cell.angle_beta   90.00
_cell.angle_gamma   90.00
#
_symmetry.space_group_name_H-M   'P 1'
#
loop_
_entity.id
_entity.type
_entity.pdbx_description
1 polymer ?
#
loop_
_entity_poly.entity_id
_entity_poly.type
_entity_poly.pdbx_seq_one_letter_code
_entity_poly.pdbx_strand_id
1 'polypeptide(L)'
;MTPTIAADALFSGGSPDAVRDGAAFDLVPFEFFPHVNDDPGYLPSLLRYSEATANYILACRDGEGLILGNGLVEVFGAPLMISDGFVEAADRGRIVELLSGA
;
A
#
# COMPACT_ATOMS: atom_id res chain seq x y z
N MET A 1 8.33 -11.45 0.10
CA MET A 1 7.77 -11.52 1.47
C MET A 1 6.28 -11.33 1.35
N THR A 2 5.50 -11.99 2.20
CA THR A 2 4.05 -11.82 2.29
C THR A 2 3.75 -10.41 2.82
N PRO A 3 2.86 -9.63 2.20
CA PRO A 3 2.46 -8.34 2.72
C PRO A 3 1.76 -8.48 4.07
N THR A 4 1.81 -7.38 4.82
CA THR A 4 1.32 -7.29 6.19
C THR A 4 0.18 -6.28 6.29
N ILE A 5 -0.51 -6.28 7.43
CA ILE A 5 -1.42 -5.21 7.84
C ILE A 5 -0.73 -4.17 8.75
N ALA A 6 0.61 -4.09 8.73
CA ALA A 6 1.34 -3.23 9.68
C ALA A 6 1.02 -1.75 9.49
N ALA A 7 0.80 -1.30 8.25
CA ALA A 7 0.43 0.08 7.95
C ALA A 7 -0.84 0.55 8.70
N ASP A 8 -1.77 -0.36 9.02
CA ASP A 8 -3.01 -0.04 9.76
C ASP A 8 -2.75 0.46 11.19
N ALA A 9 -1.55 0.22 11.74
CA ALA A 9 -1.19 0.76 13.06
C ALA A 9 -1.32 2.28 13.14
N LEU A 10 -1.18 2.99 12.01
CA LEU A 10 -1.34 4.44 11.92
C LEU A 10 -2.74 4.90 12.35
N PHE A 11 -3.80 4.13 12.08
CA PHE A 11 -5.16 4.46 12.49
C PHE A 11 -5.35 4.46 14.02
N SER A 12 -4.49 3.75 14.74
CA SER A 12 -4.49 3.71 16.21
C SER A 12 -3.42 4.62 16.83
N GLY A 13 -2.77 5.46 16.03
CA GLY A 13 -1.63 6.29 16.47
C GLY A 13 -0.35 5.48 16.76
N GLY A 14 -0.30 4.21 16.34
CA GLY A 14 0.86 3.35 16.46
C GLY A 14 1.86 3.53 15.31
N SER A 15 2.98 2.82 15.41
CA SER A 15 4.00 2.75 14.35
C SER A 15 3.93 1.39 13.65
N PRO A 16 3.87 1.35 12.31
CA PRO A 16 3.93 0.11 11.54
C PRO A 16 5.18 -0.74 11.88
N ASP A 17 6.32 -0.10 12.12
CA ASP A 17 7.58 -0.78 12.50
C ASP A 17 7.49 -1.57 13.82
N ALA A 18 6.52 -1.24 14.67
CA ALA A 18 6.32 -1.90 15.95
C ALA A 18 5.41 -3.14 15.85
N VAL A 19 4.78 -3.40 14.70
CA VAL A 19 3.86 -4.51 14.51
C VAL A 19 4.64 -5.81 14.34
N ARG A 20 4.49 -6.73 15.30
CA ARG A 20 5.18 -8.04 15.32
C ARG A 20 4.38 -9.15 14.66
N ASP A 21 3.05 -9.14 14.84
CA ASP A 21 2.11 -10.15 14.34
C ASP A 21 1.20 -9.56 13.25
N GLY A 22 1.83 -9.01 12.20
CA GLY A 22 1.13 -8.30 11.11
C GLY A 22 0.78 -9.15 9.90
N ALA A 23 1.00 -10.47 9.93
CA ALA A 23 0.79 -11.32 8.76
C ALA A 23 -0.67 -11.24 8.26
N ALA A 24 -0.83 -11.00 6.97
CA ALA A 24 -2.12 -10.88 6.30
C ALA A 24 -2.42 -12.12 5.44
N PHE A 25 -3.48 -12.05 4.62
CA PHE A 25 -3.93 -13.14 3.75
C PHE A 25 -3.08 -13.37 2.49
N ASP A 26 -2.07 -12.54 2.21
CA ASP A 26 -1.18 -12.68 1.04
C ASP A 26 -1.90 -12.72 -0.32
N LEU A 27 -2.98 -11.93 -0.47
CA LEU A 27 -3.80 -11.93 -1.69
C LEU A 27 -3.21 -11.10 -2.84
N VAL A 28 -2.35 -10.14 -2.52
CA VAL A 28 -1.71 -9.19 -3.44
C VAL A 28 -0.28 -8.95 -2.97
N PRO A 29 0.68 -8.59 -3.83
CA PRO A 29 2.10 -8.46 -3.46
C PRO A 29 2.48 -7.08 -2.88
N PHE A 30 1.51 -6.38 -2.28
CA PHE A 30 1.69 -5.06 -1.69
C PHE A 30 0.81 -4.90 -0.45
N GLU A 31 1.19 -4.00 0.45
CA GLU A 31 0.32 -3.54 1.53
C GLU A 31 -0.69 -2.53 0.97
N PHE A 32 -1.89 -2.52 1.52
CA PHE A 32 -2.94 -1.58 1.11
C PHE A 32 -3.23 -0.61 2.25
N PHE A 33 -3.24 0.69 1.97
CA PHE A 33 -3.57 1.72 2.95
C PHE A 33 -4.73 2.61 2.44
N PRO A 34 -5.94 2.49 2.99
CA PRO A 34 -7.07 3.33 2.59
C PRO A 34 -7.00 4.71 3.24
N HIS A 35 -7.88 5.62 2.82
CA HIS A 35 -8.13 6.90 3.50
C HIS A 35 -6.87 7.77 3.71
N VAL A 36 -5.91 7.74 2.78
CA VAL A 36 -4.64 8.48 2.94
C VAL A 36 -4.83 10.01 3.04
N ASN A 37 -6.00 10.51 2.64
CA ASN A 37 -6.40 11.90 2.74
C ASN A 37 -7.04 12.30 4.09
N ASP A 38 -7.32 11.36 4.99
CA ASP A 38 -8.01 11.65 6.26
C ASP A 38 -7.10 12.37 7.25
N ASP A 39 -5.80 12.04 7.24
CA ASP A 39 -4.78 12.69 8.07
C ASP A 39 -3.57 13.10 7.20
N PRO A 40 -3.18 14.39 7.20
CA PRO A 40 -2.00 14.84 6.44
C PRO A 40 -0.68 14.20 6.91
N GLY A 41 -0.65 13.60 8.10
CA GLY A 41 0.48 12.86 8.66
C GLY A 41 0.62 11.43 8.12
N TYR A 42 -0.39 10.87 7.44
CA TYR A 42 -0.30 9.51 6.90
C TYR A 42 0.76 9.37 5.82
N LEU A 43 0.74 10.21 4.78
CA LEU A 43 1.71 10.10 3.68
C LEU A 43 3.18 10.20 4.17
N PRO A 44 3.58 11.19 5.00
CA PRO A 44 4.92 11.21 5.58
C PRO A 44 5.27 9.95 6.40
N SER A 45 4.31 9.41 7.15
CA SER A 45 4.52 8.21 7.96
C SER A 45 4.69 6.95 7.11
N LEU A 46 3.91 6.83 6.03
CA LEU A 46 4.02 5.74 5.06
C LEU A 46 5.34 5.81 4.28
N LEU A 47 5.78 7.00 3.88
CA LEU A 47 7.08 7.19 3.23
C LEU A 47 8.21 6.70 4.14
N ARG A 48 8.22 7.12 5.41
CA ARG A 48 9.21 6.65 6.38
C ARG A 48 9.13 5.13 6.60
N TYR A 49 7.93 4.58 6.75
CA TYR A 49 7.76 3.13 6.93
C TYR A 49 8.28 2.36 5.70
N SER A 50 8.06 2.89 4.50
CA SER A 50 8.52 2.27 3.25
C SER A 50 10.05 2.19 3.09
N GLU A 51 10.83 2.92 3.91
CA GLU A 51 12.29 2.77 3.98
C GLU A 51 12.72 1.56 4.83
N ALA A 52 11.84 1.07 5.72
CA ALA A 52 12.11 -0.03 6.64
C ALA A 52 11.46 -1.35 6.22
N THR A 53 10.43 -1.31 5.36
CA THR A 53 9.80 -2.49 4.77
C THR A 53 10.24 -2.69 3.33
N ALA A 54 10.31 -3.95 2.89
CA ALA A 54 10.54 -4.28 1.48
C ALA A 54 9.23 -4.39 0.68
N ASN A 55 8.07 -4.27 1.34
CA ASN A 55 6.77 -4.34 0.68
C ASN A 55 6.45 -3.00 0.03
N TYR A 56 5.91 -3.05 -1.18
CA TYR A 56 5.23 -1.89 -1.77
C TYR A 56 3.99 -1.55 -0.97
N ILE A 57 3.64 -0.26 -0.89
CA ILE A 57 2.40 0.21 -0.27
C ILE A 57 1.56 0.91 -1.33
N LEU A 58 0.37 0.38 -1.56
CA LEU A 58 -0.66 1.04 -2.36
C LEU A 58 -1.54 1.87 -1.43
N ALA A 59 -1.40 3.19 -1.50
CA ALA A 59 -2.17 4.12 -0.68
C ALA A 59 -3.28 4.79 -1.51
N CYS A 60 -4.52 4.72 -1.04
CA CYS A 60 -5.70 5.24 -1.72
C CYS A 60 -6.35 6.35 -0.93
N ARG A 61 -6.84 7.37 -1.63
CA ARG A 61 -7.84 8.30 -1.07
C ARG A 61 -9.22 7.65 -1.06
N ASP A 62 -10.16 8.28 -0.38
CA ASP A 62 -11.58 7.94 -0.48
C ASP A 62 -12.05 7.91 -1.94
N GLY A 63 -12.68 6.81 -2.34
CA GLY A 63 -13.19 6.61 -3.69
C GLY A 63 -12.14 6.14 -4.70
N GLU A 64 -10.87 5.97 -4.30
CA GLU A 64 -9.81 5.38 -5.11
C GLU A 64 -9.61 3.90 -4.78
N GLY A 65 -9.02 3.15 -5.70
CA GLY A 65 -8.75 1.74 -5.46
C GLY A 65 -8.45 0.93 -6.71
N LEU A 66 -8.49 -0.39 -6.55
CA LEU A 66 -8.26 -1.37 -7.60
C LEU A 66 -9.39 -2.37 -7.68
N ILE A 67 -9.68 -2.82 -8.90
CA ILE A 67 -10.40 -4.07 -9.15
C ILE A 67 -9.42 -5.06 -9.77
N LEU A 68 -9.28 -6.21 -9.11
CA LEU A 68 -8.45 -7.33 -9.55
C LEU A 68 -9.33 -8.56 -9.74
N GLY A 69 -9.25 -9.23 -10.89
CA GLY A 69 -9.96 -10.49 -11.10
C GLY A 69 -9.94 -10.98 -12.54
N ASN A 70 -9.91 -12.30 -12.76
CA ASN A 70 -9.90 -12.91 -14.10
C ASN A 70 -8.84 -12.33 -15.07
N GLY A 71 -7.68 -11.93 -14.55
CA GLY A 71 -6.63 -11.26 -15.33
C GLY A 71 -6.90 -9.78 -15.64
N LEU A 72 -8.00 -9.22 -15.15
CA LEU A 72 -8.31 -7.79 -15.19
C LEU A 72 -7.59 -7.07 -14.05
N VAL A 73 -7.03 -5.91 -14.39
CA VAL A 73 -6.54 -4.89 -13.48
C VAL A 73 -7.17 -3.57 -13.92
N GLU A 74 -7.96 -2.98 -13.04
CA GLU A 74 -8.56 -1.66 -13.24
C GLU A 74 -8.20 -0.77 -12.05
N VAL A 75 -7.79 0.46 -12.37
CA VAL A 75 -7.39 1.47 -11.39
C VAL A 75 -8.45 2.58 -11.37
N PHE A 76 -8.94 2.91 -10.18
CA PHE A 76 -9.90 3.98 -9.96
C PHE A 76 -9.23 5.15 -9.22
N GLY A 77 -9.39 6.35 -9.77
CA GLY A 77 -8.75 7.56 -9.24
C GLY A 77 -7.26 7.62 -9.56
N ALA A 78 -6.46 8.16 -8.62
CA ALA A 78 -5.02 8.25 -8.73
C ALA A 78 -4.33 7.73 -7.45
N PRO A 79 -4.45 6.42 -7.14
CA PRO A 79 -3.75 5.83 -6.00
C PRO A 79 -2.25 6.06 -6.08
N LEU A 80 -1.61 6.05 -4.93
CA LEU A 80 -0.17 6.22 -4.79
C LEU A 80 0.49 4.86 -4.59
N MET A 81 1.60 4.64 -5.29
CA MET A 81 2.52 3.55 -5.01
C MET A 81 3.71 4.11 -4.22
N ILE A 82 4.01 3.51 -3.08
CA ILE A 82 5.06 3.96 -2.17
C ILE A 82 6.04 2.82 -1.94
N SER A 83 7.33 3.12 -2.05
CA SER A 83 8.43 2.20 -1.75
C SER A 83 9.73 2.96 -1.56
N ASP A 84 10.57 2.53 -0.61
CA ASP A 84 11.93 3.08 -0.41
C ASP A 84 11.96 4.61 -0.23
N GLY A 85 10.97 5.16 0.47
CA GLY A 85 10.86 6.61 0.69
C GLY A 85 10.42 7.41 -0.54
N PHE A 86 10.05 6.75 -1.64
CA PHE A 86 9.52 7.40 -2.84
C PHE A 86 8.04 7.14 -3.04
N VAL A 87 7.38 8.09 -3.70
CA VAL A 87 5.98 7.99 -4.11
C VAL A 87 5.85 8.25 -5.61
N GLU A 88 5.07 7.40 -6.27
CA GLU A 88 4.66 7.55 -7.67
C GLU A 88 3.16 7.27 -7.83
N ALA A 89 2.59 7.62 -8.99
CA ALA A 89 1.21 7.24 -9.29
C ALA A 89 1.13 5.74 -9.59
N ALA A 90 0.19 5.04 -8.96
CA ALA A 90 -0.06 3.63 -9.23
C ALA A 90 -0.94 3.49 -10.49
N ASP A 91 -0.31 3.49 -11.67
CA ASP A 91 -1.02 3.20 -12.91
C ASP A 91 -1.21 1.69 -13.14
N ARG A 92 -2.07 1.36 -14.12
CA ARG A 92 -2.37 -0.04 -14.46
C ARG A 92 -1.11 -0.83 -14.84
N GLY A 93 -0.18 -0.23 -15.57
CA GLY A 93 1.05 -0.89 -16.00
C GLY A 93 1.90 -1.29 -14.81
N ARG A 94 2.08 -0.37 -13.86
CA ARG A 94 2.82 -0.61 -12.63
C ARG A 94 2.20 -1.72 -11.77
N ILE A 95 0.88 -1.73 -11.62
CA ILE A 95 0.18 -2.79 -10.89
C ILE A 95 0.33 -4.15 -11.58
N VAL A 96 0.22 -4.21 -12.91
CA VAL A 96 0.41 -5.47 -13.65
C VAL A 96 1.83 -6.01 -13.50
N GLU A 97 2.85 -5.14 -13.54
CA GLU A 97 4.25 -5.52 -13.34
C GLU A 97 4.45 -6.17 -11.96
N LEU A 98 3.94 -5.53 -10.90
CA LEU A 98 3.99 -6.05 -9.53
C LEU A 98 3.31 -7.41 -9.40
N LEU A 99 2.12 -7.57 -9.97
CA LEU A 99 1.38 -8.83 -9.94
C LEU A 99 2.05 -9.95 -10.75
N SER A 100 2.86 -9.61 -11.76
CA SER A 100 3.54 -10.59 -12.61
C SER A 100 4.89 -11.07 -12.03
N GLY A 101 5.46 -10.30 -11.10
CA GLY A 101 6.71 -10.64 -10.41
C GLY A 101 6.51 -11.38 -9.07
N ALA A 102 5.26 -11.59 -8.66
CA ALA A 102 4.87 -12.23 -7.40
C ALA A 102 4.78 -13.76 -7.50
#